data_AF-A0A9W8JS87-F1
#
_entry.id   AF-A0A9W8JS87-F1
#
_cell.length_a   1.000
_cell.length_b   1.000
_cell.length_c   1.000
_cell.angle_alpha   90.00
_cell.angle_beta   90.00
_cell.angle_gamma   90.00
#
_symmetry.space_group_name_H-M   'P 1'
#
loop_
_entity.id
_entity.type
_entity.pdbx_description
1 polymer ?
#
loop_
_entity_poly.entity_id
_entity_poly.type
_entity_poly.pdbx_seq_one_letter_code
_entity_poly.pdbx_strand_id
1 'polypeptide(L)'
;MCKILGIRIPDSHVTTHYVPHDRSRHPDVKADRTAIKVYDMENLPMRSHDEFLAQADEVQRAPTKAAAERLSKTYGIKSIPILSYLPSLKFPASFPYDFMHLIWENLIKNLILHWTGDFKGLGEGSESYTLSKEVWEAIGSATAVSGDTIPSAYGARVPNIATDSTTCSAEMWSFWTLYLGPVLLRRRFQRPKYFQHFVRLVRLLNVCLQFEITKEEIKEVREGFIRWVKDYESIYYQLKPERVSACPVTIHALLHIADSIEAFGPVWCYWAFPMERYCGKLQPALRSRRFPYASLDRYVVEDAQLTQIKLTSNLAAELSLRIPRKAVPGMFSHPSYPTCILLPPHVRERPPSNLINNICAALATRADVKITQIRPFLQRAEIEQWGKVRRVDSEEGDTFRASSRTTVRDDSRNASFVRYELYVDIHERHKRRKPKYELQTFYGELQHIFLVKFEEAAACRLLGLPDEEKDVVILAAIKSCVLDADDPNLDGLDIHFYSKSGSTHIVDIKGVQCLVGRVKDGDRGWALIDRSGSLARAIALEDPNEG
;
A
#
# COMPACT_ATOMS: atom_id res chain seq x y z
N MET A 1 19.21 -13.31 -15.42
CA MET A 1 18.79 -13.13 -16.83
C MET A 1 18.67 -14.51 -17.46
N CYS A 2 17.51 -14.79 -18.04
CA CYS A 2 17.19 -16.10 -18.61
C CYS A 2 17.72 -16.22 -20.05
N LYS A 3 17.97 -17.45 -20.50
CA LYS A 3 18.43 -17.80 -21.86
C LYS A 3 17.28 -18.08 -22.83
N ILE A 4 16.05 -17.74 -22.46
CA ILE A 4 14.91 -17.88 -23.35
C ILE A 4 15.09 -16.95 -24.56
N LEU A 5 15.01 -17.54 -25.75
CA LEU A 5 14.99 -16.79 -26.99
C LEU A 5 13.58 -16.28 -27.25
N GLY A 6 13.44 -14.96 -27.37
CA GLY A 6 12.17 -14.36 -27.74
C GLY A 6 11.80 -14.66 -29.19
N ILE A 7 10.51 -14.68 -29.49
CA ILE A 7 9.96 -14.92 -30.82
C ILE A 7 9.16 -13.70 -31.30
N ARG A 8 8.99 -13.55 -32.61
CA ARG A 8 8.26 -12.42 -33.21
C ARG A 8 6.82 -12.81 -33.54
N ILE A 9 6.00 -11.82 -33.83
CA ILE A 9 4.66 -12.08 -34.37
C ILE A 9 4.86 -12.69 -35.78
N PRO A 10 4.23 -13.84 -36.09
CA PRO A 10 4.31 -14.44 -37.42
C PRO A 10 3.87 -13.46 -38.51
N ASP A 11 4.54 -13.50 -39.66
CA ASP A 11 4.20 -12.72 -40.86
C ASP A 11 4.10 -11.20 -40.63
N SER A 12 4.74 -10.69 -39.58
CA SER A 12 4.73 -9.27 -39.20
C SER A 12 6.05 -8.57 -39.50
N HIS A 13 5.98 -7.32 -39.96
CA HIS A 13 7.14 -6.44 -40.07
C HIS A 13 7.64 -5.91 -38.71
N VAL A 14 6.90 -6.17 -37.61
CA VAL A 14 7.28 -5.75 -36.26
C VAL A 14 8.50 -6.55 -35.79
N THR A 15 9.53 -5.84 -35.34
CA THR A 15 10.82 -6.44 -34.93
C THR A 15 10.91 -6.76 -33.43
N THR A 16 9.85 -6.47 -32.67
CA THR A 16 9.76 -6.75 -31.23
C THR A 16 9.70 -8.27 -30.98
N HIS A 17 10.49 -8.73 -30.00
CA HIS A 17 10.47 -10.11 -29.55
C HIS A 17 9.66 -10.24 -28.26
N TYR A 18 8.99 -11.38 -28.15
CA TYR A 18 8.09 -11.75 -27.06
C TYR A 18 8.52 -13.08 -26.46
N VAL A 19 8.16 -13.31 -25.20
CA VAL A 19 8.69 -14.41 -24.38
C VAL A 19 7.53 -15.30 -23.90
N PRO A 20 6.79 -15.99 -24.80
CA PRO A 20 5.81 -16.99 -24.38
C PRO A 20 6.51 -18.24 -23.86
N HIS A 21 5.95 -18.86 -22.82
CA HIS A 21 6.51 -20.07 -22.24
C HIS A 21 6.05 -21.32 -22.99
N ASP A 22 4.79 -21.35 -23.44
CA ASP A 22 4.34 -22.32 -24.44
C ASP A 22 4.34 -21.69 -25.85
N ARG A 23 5.29 -22.15 -26.66
CA ARG A 23 5.46 -21.74 -28.06
C ARG A 23 5.38 -22.93 -29.01
N SER A 24 4.82 -24.04 -28.55
CA SER A 24 4.65 -25.28 -29.31
C SER A 24 3.86 -25.11 -30.60
N ARG A 25 2.99 -24.08 -30.64
CA ARG A 25 2.15 -23.76 -31.78
C ARG A 25 2.78 -22.78 -32.78
N HIS A 26 3.88 -22.12 -32.41
CA HIS A 26 4.52 -21.07 -33.21
C HIS A 26 5.20 -21.65 -34.47
N PRO A 27 5.02 -21.05 -35.67
CA PRO A 27 5.61 -21.54 -36.91
C PRO A 27 7.13 -21.73 -36.84
N ASP A 28 7.87 -20.72 -36.38
CA ASP A 28 9.35 -20.79 -36.27
C ASP A 28 9.82 -21.94 -35.36
N VAL A 29 9.08 -22.21 -34.28
CA VAL A 29 9.40 -23.28 -33.32
C VAL A 29 9.00 -24.65 -33.86
N LYS A 30 7.94 -24.73 -34.67
CA LYS A 30 7.55 -25.98 -35.34
C LYS A 30 8.55 -26.36 -36.43
N ALA A 31 9.10 -25.38 -37.14
CA ALA A 31 10.07 -25.59 -38.20
C ALA A 31 11.43 -26.07 -37.65
N ASP A 32 11.83 -25.61 -36.47
CA ASP A 32 13.09 -25.99 -35.83
C ASP A 32 12.92 -27.20 -34.88
N ARG A 33 13.51 -28.34 -35.24
CA ARG A 33 13.47 -29.58 -34.43
C ARG A 33 14.25 -29.46 -33.11
N THR A 34 15.17 -28.50 -33.00
CA THR A 34 16.01 -28.27 -31.82
C THR A 34 15.42 -27.22 -30.87
N ALA A 35 14.42 -26.45 -31.32
CA ALA A 35 13.80 -25.42 -30.52
C ALA A 35 13.00 -26.03 -29.34
N ILE A 36 13.23 -25.49 -28.15
CA ILE A 36 12.44 -25.83 -26.95
C ILE A 36 10.99 -25.38 -27.19
N LYS A 37 10.03 -26.31 -27.17
CA LYS A 37 8.63 -26.00 -27.46
C LYS A 37 7.88 -25.39 -26.28
N VAL A 38 8.18 -25.89 -25.09
CA VAL A 38 7.57 -25.45 -23.83
C VAL A 38 8.69 -25.29 -22.81
N TYR A 39 8.79 -24.10 -22.22
CA TYR A 39 9.72 -23.85 -21.12
C TYR A 39 9.08 -24.25 -19.80
N ASP A 40 9.87 -24.92 -18.95
CA ASP A 40 9.50 -25.16 -17.57
C ASP A 40 9.69 -23.87 -16.76
N MET A 41 8.58 -23.33 -16.25
CA MET A 41 8.59 -22.10 -15.45
C MET A 41 9.18 -22.31 -14.04
N GLU A 42 9.23 -23.56 -13.56
CA GLU A 42 9.86 -23.90 -12.28
C GLU A 42 11.39 -24.04 -12.41
N ASN A 43 11.87 -24.37 -13.61
CA ASN A 43 13.28 -24.55 -13.91
C ASN A 43 13.68 -23.78 -15.18
N LEU A 44 13.68 -22.46 -15.05
CA LEU A 44 14.03 -21.56 -16.15
C LEU A 44 15.51 -21.70 -16.52
N PRO A 45 15.89 -21.61 -17.82
CA PRO A 45 17.28 -21.73 -18.23
C PRO A 45 18.07 -20.46 -17.84
N MET A 46 18.68 -20.46 -16.67
CA MET A 46 19.43 -19.32 -16.16
C MET A 46 20.83 -19.22 -16.76
N ARG A 47 21.27 -17.98 -16.99
CA ARG A 47 22.66 -17.68 -17.38
C ARG A 47 23.53 -17.49 -16.14
N SER A 48 24.66 -18.19 -16.07
CA SER A 48 25.64 -18.03 -15.00
C SER A 48 26.53 -16.80 -15.19
N HIS A 49 27.31 -16.46 -14.15
CA HIS A 49 28.29 -15.38 -14.22
C HIS A 49 29.37 -15.60 -15.27
N ASP A 50 29.98 -16.78 -15.24
CA ASP A 50 31.06 -17.12 -16.17
C ASP A 50 30.54 -17.19 -17.61
N GLU A 51 29.33 -17.73 -17.81
CA GLU A 51 28.68 -17.77 -19.12
C GLU A 51 28.40 -16.34 -19.63
N PHE A 52 27.93 -15.44 -18.76
CA PHE A 52 27.72 -14.04 -19.12
C PHE A 52 29.02 -13.35 -19.53
N LEU A 53 30.09 -13.50 -18.76
CA LEU A 53 31.37 -12.85 -19.05
C LEU A 53 32.02 -13.42 -20.31
N ALA A 54 31.94 -14.74 -20.53
CA ALA A 54 32.43 -15.37 -21.76
C ALA A 54 31.69 -14.82 -22.99
N GLN A 55 30.35 -14.72 -22.93
CA GLN A 55 29.54 -14.15 -24.01
C GLN A 55 29.84 -12.66 -24.22
N ALA A 56 30.05 -11.90 -23.14
CA ALA A 56 30.41 -10.49 -23.21
C ALA A 56 31.77 -10.26 -23.87
N ASP A 57 32.75 -11.11 -23.53
CA ASP A 57 34.08 -11.11 -24.12
C ASP A 57 34.04 -11.48 -25.61
N GLU A 58 33.24 -12.48 -26.00
CA GLU A 58 33.04 -12.86 -27.39
C GLU A 58 32.48 -11.69 -28.22
N VAL A 59 31.50 -10.95 -27.68
CA VAL A 59 30.95 -9.74 -28.33
C VAL A 59 32.03 -8.67 -28.48
N GLN A 60 32.83 -8.43 -27.44
CA GLN A 60 33.84 -7.38 -27.42
C GLN A 60 35.04 -7.70 -28.32
N ARG A 61 35.42 -8.98 -28.44
CA ARG A 61 36.52 -9.47 -29.28
C ARG A 61 36.09 -9.82 -30.71
N ALA A 62 34.82 -9.64 -31.05
CA ALA A 62 34.32 -9.96 -32.38
C ALA A 62 35.14 -9.23 -33.47
N PRO A 63 35.52 -9.91 -34.56
CA PRO A 63 36.48 -9.38 -35.53
C PRO A 63 35.94 -8.20 -36.35
N THR A 64 34.62 -8.00 -36.38
CA THR A 64 33.97 -6.91 -37.10
C THR A 64 32.80 -6.37 -36.31
N LYS A 65 32.44 -5.10 -36.54
CA LYS A 65 31.24 -4.48 -35.93
C LYS A 65 29.96 -5.26 -36.25
N ALA A 66 29.82 -5.76 -37.47
CA ALA A 66 28.66 -6.57 -37.87
C ALA A 66 28.59 -7.90 -37.11
N ALA A 67 29.74 -8.54 -36.83
CA ALA A 67 29.79 -9.73 -35.99
C ALA A 67 29.43 -9.42 -34.53
N ALA A 68 29.99 -8.34 -33.98
CA ALA A 68 29.67 -7.86 -32.63
C ALA A 68 28.17 -7.58 -32.47
N GLU A 69 27.55 -6.90 -33.43
CA GLU A 69 26.11 -6.62 -33.41
C GLU A 69 25.25 -7.88 -33.50
N ARG A 70 25.64 -8.87 -34.32
CA ARG A 70 24.94 -10.16 -34.39
C ARG A 70 25.02 -10.89 -33.05
N LEU A 71 26.22 -11.06 -32.50
CA LEU A 71 26.41 -11.71 -31.19
C LEU A 71 25.69 -10.96 -30.07
N SER A 72 25.74 -9.63 -30.10
CA SER A 72 25.06 -8.80 -29.11
C SER A 72 23.55 -9.00 -29.13
N LYS A 73 22.94 -9.12 -30.32
CA LYS A 73 21.52 -9.44 -30.49
C LYS A 73 21.20 -10.86 -30.04
N THR A 74 22.08 -11.83 -30.31
CA THR A 74 21.89 -13.23 -29.90
C THR A 74 21.94 -13.39 -28.38
N TYR A 75 22.93 -12.78 -27.72
CA TYR A 75 23.13 -12.94 -26.29
C TYR A 75 22.34 -11.94 -25.44
N GLY A 76 21.92 -10.81 -26.01
CA GLY A 76 21.37 -9.68 -25.28
C GLY A 76 22.42 -8.94 -24.45
N ILE A 77 23.69 -8.99 -24.85
CA ILE A 77 24.84 -8.42 -24.14
C ILE A 77 25.60 -7.50 -25.10
N LYS A 78 25.92 -6.27 -24.68
CA LYS A 78 26.61 -5.30 -25.56
C LYS A 78 28.14 -5.38 -25.49
N SER A 79 28.68 -5.63 -24.31
CA SER A 79 30.13 -5.70 -24.05
C SER A 79 30.37 -6.19 -22.62
N ILE A 80 31.63 -6.33 -22.23
CA ILE A 80 32.00 -6.55 -20.83
C ILE A 80 31.58 -5.30 -20.02
N PRO A 81 30.76 -5.45 -18.96
CA PRO A 81 30.35 -4.33 -18.12
C PRO A 81 31.53 -3.80 -17.31
N ILE A 82 31.69 -2.48 -17.17
CA ILE A 82 32.74 -1.89 -16.33
C ILE A 82 32.66 -2.36 -14.85
N LEU A 83 31.46 -2.68 -14.40
CA LEU A 83 31.24 -3.18 -13.04
C LEU A 83 31.69 -4.64 -12.85
N SER A 84 32.09 -5.37 -13.90
CA SER A 84 32.62 -6.73 -13.79
C SER A 84 33.99 -6.80 -13.14
N TYR A 85 34.71 -5.68 -13.02
CA TYR A 85 35.97 -5.61 -12.29
C TYR A 85 35.79 -5.64 -10.76
N LEU A 86 34.55 -5.49 -10.28
CA LEU A 86 34.24 -5.58 -8.86
C LEU A 86 34.00 -7.06 -8.49
N PRO A 87 34.86 -7.68 -7.66
CA PRO A 87 34.75 -9.10 -7.32
C PRO A 87 33.50 -9.43 -6.48
N SER A 88 32.87 -8.40 -5.89
CA SER A 88 31.64 -8.51 -5.12
C SER A 88 30.38 -8.61 -5.99
N LEU A 89 30.47 -8.39 -7.31
CA LEU A 89 29.32 -8.40 -8.22
C LEU A 89 29.30 -9.63 -9.11
N LYS A 90 28.13 -10.29 -9.18
CA LYS A 90 27.87 -11.42 -10.07
C LYS A 90 26.87 -11.01 -11.14
N PHE A 91 27.30 -10.95 -12.38
CA PHE A 91 26.40 -10.71 -13.52
C PHE A 91 25.65 -11.98 -13.89
N PRO A 92 24.35 -11.93 -14.24
CA PRO A 92 23.42 -10.82 -14.05
C PRO A 92 22.78 -10.79 -12.64
N ALA A 93 23.09 -11.75 -11.76
CA ALA A 93 22.43 -11.94 -10.47
C ALA A 93 22.44 -10.71 -9.54
N SER A 94 23.45 -9.85 -9.63
CA SER A 94 23.59 -8.60 -8.87
C SER A 94 22.68 -7.45 -9.35
N PHE A 95 21.85 -7.67 -10.37
CA PHE A 95 20.98 -6.66 -10.96
C PHE A 95 19.56 -7.23 -11.10
N PRO A 96 18.70 -7.10 -10.07
CA PRO A 96 17.34 -7.61 -10.12
C PRO A 96 16.50 -6.78 -11.09
N TYR A 97 15.35 -7.31 -11.49
CA TYR A 97 14.35 -6.50 -12.19
C TYR A 97 13.82 -5.42 -11.24
N ASP A 98 13.76 -4.18 -11.70
CA ASP A 98 13.16 -3.12 -10.90
C ASP A 98 11.66 -3.36 -10.71
N PHE A 99 11.26 -3.62 -9.46
CA PHE A 99 9.88 -3.98 -9.11
C PHE A 99 8.89 -2.85 -9.41
N MET A 100 9.28 -1.59 -9.17
CA MET A 100 8.41 -0.43 -9.35
C MET A 100 7.97 -0.29 -10.82
N HIS A 101 8.92 -0.23 -11.75
CA HIS A 101 8.62 -0.14 -13.16
C HIS A 101 7.98 -1.42 -13.70
N LEU A 102 8.45 -2.59 -13.25
CA LEU A 102 7.91 -3.87 -13.71
C LEU A 102 6.41 -3.99 -13.42
N ILE A 103 5.99 -3.70 -12.19
CA ILE A 103 4.60 -3.84 -11.79
C ILE A 103 3.78 -2.60 -12.18
N TRP A 104 4.14 -1.43 -11.66
CA TRP A 104 3.25 -0.25 -11.69
C TRP A 104 3.25 0.45 -13.05
N GLU A 105 4.40 0.52 -13.72
CA GLU A 105 4.52 1.20 -15.01
C GLU A 105 4.27 0.27 -16.21
N ASN A 106 4.43 -1.04 -16.04
CA ASN A 106 4.26 -2.00 -17.14
C ASN A 106 3.08 -2.95 -16.93
N LEU A 107 3.14 -3.84 -15.92
CA LEU A 107 2.15 -4.91 -15.76
C LEU A 107 0.72 -4.38 -15.65
N ILE A 108 0.50 -3.43 -14.73
CA ILE A 108 -0.85 -2.89 -14.46
C ILE A 108 -1.38 -2.13 -15.67
N LYS A 109 -0.55 -1.32 -16.32
CA LYS A 109 -0.94 -0.61 -17.54
C LYS A 109 -1.30 -1.60 -18.67
N ASN A 110 -0.52 -2.66 -18.84
CA ASN A 110 -0.81 -3.70 -19.83
C ASN A 110 -2.14 -4.42 -19.55
N LEU A 111 -2.43 -4.73 -18.28
CA LEU A 111 -3.72 -5.33 -17.89
C LEU A 111 -4.89 -4.40 -18.19
N ILE A 112 -4.77 -3.11 -17.86
CA ILE A 112 -5.79 -2.10 -18.17
C ILE A 112 -6.02 -1.99 -19.67
N LEU A 113 -4.95 -1.97 -20.48
CA LEU A 113 -5.06 -1.99 -21.94
C LEU A 113 -5.79 -3.22 -22.46
N HIS A 114 -5.61 -4.40 -21.84
CA HIS A 114 -6.41 -5.58 -22.19
C HIS A 114 -7.87 -5.39 -21.83
N TRP A 115 -8.17 -4.90 -20.63
CA TRP A 115 -9.55 -4.71 -20.16
C TRP A 115 -10.29 -3.59 -20.90
N THR A 116 -9.58 -2.65 -21.52
CA THR A 116 -10.17 -1.57 -22.34
C THR A 116 -10.21 -1.90 -23.83
N GLY A 117 -9.58 -3.00 -24.26
CA GLY A 117 -9.52 -3.42 -25.66
C GLY A 117 -8.45 -2.70 -26.49
N ASP A 118 -7.61 -1.88 -25.86
CA ASP A 118 -6.58 -1.05 -26.51
C ASP A 118 -5.20 -1.73 -26.59
N PHE A 119 -5.06 -2.95 -26.08
CA PHE A 119 -3.77 -3.64 -26.04
C PHE A 119 -3.28 -4.05 -27.43
N LYS A 120 -2.44 -3.23 -28.05
CA LYS A 120 -1.70 -3.54 -29.30
C LYS A 120 -2.59 -4.07 -30.44
N GLY A 121 -3.84 -3.62 -30.51
CA GLY A 121 -4.82 -4.07 -31.49
C GLY A 121 -5.28 -5.53 -31.32
N LEU A 122 -4.99 -6.18 -30.19
CA LEU A 122 -5.51 -7.49 -29.85
C LEU A 122 -6.92 -7.38 -29.28
N GLY A 123 -7.89 -8.01 -29.94
CA GLY A 123 -9.21 -8.25 -29.35
C GLY A 123 -9.19 -9.37 -28.29
N GLU A 124 -10.38 -9.75 -27.82
CA GLU A 124 -10.54 -10.73 -26.74
C GLU A 124 -10.28 -12.19 -27.15
N GLY A 125 -10.21 -12.48 -28.45
CA GLY A 125 -10.01 -13.84 -28.95
C GLY A 125 -11.14 -14.79 -28.54
N SER A 126 -10.84 -15.86 -27.81
CA SER A 126 -11.84 -16.79 -27.25
C SER A 126 -12.32 -16.44 -25.84
N GLU A 127 -11.88 -15.30 -25.30
CA GLU A 127 -12.20 -14.84 -23.96
C GLU A 127 -13.17 -13.64 -24.00
N SER A 128 -13.52 -13.10 -22.83
CA SER A 128 -14.50 -12.02 -22.63
C SER A 128 -14.07 -11.11 -21.46
N TYR A 129 -12.82 -10.64 -21.49
CA TYR A 129 -12.17 -9.88 -20.41
C TYR A 129 -12.28 -8.35 -20.56
N THR A 130 -12.79 -7.85 -21.68
CA THR A 130 -12.96 -6.43 -21.94
C THR A 130 -14.19 -5.90 -21.21
N LEU A 131 -14.01 -4.76 -20.57
CA LEU A 131 -15.04 -3.96 -19.94
C LEU A 131 -15.63 -3.02 -20.99
N SER A 132 -16.94 -2.78 -20.95
CA SER A 132 -17.54 -1.77 -21.82
C SER A 132 -16.99 -0.38 -21.48
N LYS A 133 -17.02 0.53 -22.46
CA LYS A 133 -16.54 1.89 -22.27
C LYS A 133 -17.25 2.59 -21.11
N GLU A 134 -18.57 2.40 -20.99
CA GLU A 134 -19.40 2.97 -19.94
C GLU A 134 -19.00 2.43 -18.55
N VAL A 135 -18.68 1.13 -18.46
CA VAL A 135 -18.21 0.51 -17.22
C VAL A 135 -16.84 1.08 -16.83
N TRP A 136 -15.93 1.23 -17.79
CA TRP A 136 -14.61 1.80 -17.54
C TRP A 136 -14.65 3.27 -17.14
N GLU A 137 -15.47 4.08 -17.82
CA GLU A 137 -15.72 5.48 -17.46
C GLU A 137 -16.31 5.61 -16.05
N ALA A 138 -17.24 4.73 -15.68
CA ALA A 138 -17.80 4.68 -14.32
C ALA A 138 -16.73 4.32 -13.26
N ILE A 139 -15.84 3.36 -13.56
CA ILE A 139 -14.70 3.02 -12.68
C ILE A 139 -13.75 4.21 -12.54
N GLY A 140 -13.46 4.91 -13.63
CA GLY A 140 -12.61 6.10 -13.64
C GLY A 140 -13.21 7.23 -12.79
N SER A 141 -14.50 7.53 -12.96
CA SER A 141 -15.20 8.52 -12.13
C SER A 141 -15.23 8.12 -10.66
N ALA A 142 -15.52 6.85 -10.35
CA ALA A 142 -15.53 6.36 -8.97
C ALA A 142 -14.13 6.42 -8.32
N THR A 143 -13.07 6.22 -9.11
CA THR A 143 -11.68 6.37 -8.67
C THR A 143 -11.40 7.80 -8.20
N ALA A 144 -11.76 8.80 -9.01
CA ALA A 144 -11.54 10.20 -8.67
C ALA A 144 -12.36 10.63 -7.42
N VAL A 145 -13.63 10.24 -7.36
CA VAL A 145 -14.54 10.53 -6.22
C VAL A 145 -14.03 9.90 -4.92
N SER A 146 -13.40 8.72 -4.99
CA SER A 146 -12.83 8.07 -3.80
C SER A 146 -11.76 8.93 -3.12
N GLY A 147 -11.12 9.84 -3.86
CA GLY A 147 -10.17 10.79 -3.27
C GLY A 147 -10.74 11.66 -2.16
N ASP A 148 -12.06 11.85 -2.08
CA ASP A 148 -12.72 12.60 -1.01
C ASP A 148 -12.81 11.82 0.30
N THR A 149 -12.80 10.49 0.23
CA THR A 149 -13.01 9.58 1.36
C THR A 149 -11.77 8.77 1.73
N ILE A 150 -10.67 8.94 0.99
CA ILE A 150 -9.35 8.43 1.34
C ILE A 150 -8.55 9.53 2.05
N PRO A 151 -8.15 9.35 3.32
CA PRO A 151 -7.38 10.35 4.06
C PRO A 151 -6.06 10.72 3.36
N SER A 152 -5.59 11.96 3.54
CA SER A 152 -4.32 12.42 2.93
C SER A 152 -3.10 11.62 3.37
N ALA A 153 -3.20 10.93 4.51
CA ALA A 153 -2.15 10.06 5.01
C ALA A 153 -1.82 8.91 4.04
N TYR A 154 -2.77 8.49 3.20
CA TYR A 154 -2.62 7.45 2.18
C TYR A 154 -1.92 7.91 0.89
N GLY A 155 -1.51 9.18 0.81
CA GLY A 155 -0.81 9.73 -0.34
C GLY A 155 -1.69 10.59 -1.25
N ALA A 156 -1.25 10.76 -2.50
CA ALA A 156 -1.92 11.61 -3.48
C ALA A 156 -3.31 11.06 -3.87
N ARG A 157 -4.21 11.95 -4.30
CA ARG A 157 -5.49 11.52 -4.88
C ARG A 157 -5.19 10.81 -6.20
N VAL A 158 -5.79 9.65 -6.42
CA VAL A 158 -5.75 9.01 -7.74
C VAL A 158 -6.73 9.76 -8.65
N PRO A 159 -6.30 10.25 -9.82
CA PRO A 159 -7.17 10.96 -10.74
C PRO A 159 -8.14 9.98 -11.43
N ASN A 160 -8.99 10.49 -12.32
CA ASN A 160 -9.85 9.64 -13.12
C ASN A 160 -8.99 8.81 -14.09
N ILE A 161 -8.84 7.51 -13.82
CA ILE A 161 -7.97 6.64 -14.63
C ILE A 161 -8.52 6.34 -16.03
N ALA A 162 -9.77 6.68 -16.33
CA ALA A 162 -10.33 6.54 -17.67
C ALA A 162 -9.95 7.72 -18.57
N THR A 163 -9.84 8.93 -18.02
CA THR A 163 -9.56 10.17 -18.78
C THR A 163 -8.15 10.70 -18.59
N ASP A 164 -7.56 10.53 -17.41
CA ASP A 164 -6.34 11.22 -16.97
C ASP A 164 -5.21 10.25 -16.59
N SER A 165 -5.22 9.02 -17.12
CA SER A 165 -4.26 7.96 -16.80
C SER A 165 -2.80 8.33 -17.04
N THR A 166 -2.52 9.29 -17.93
CA THR A 166 -1.17 9.80 -18.21
C THR A 166 -0.58 10.61 -17.05
N THR A 167 -1.42 11.09 -16.14
CA THR A 167 -0.99 11.85 -14.94
C THR A 167 -0.73 10.94 -13.74
N CYS A 168 -1.11 9.67 -13.82
CA CYS A 168 -0.90 8.70 -12.73
C CYS A 168 0.58 8.32 -12.60
N SER A 169 1.17 8.60 -11.44
CA SER A 169 2.49 8.11 -11.06
C SER A 169 2.46 6.63 -10.67
N ALA A 170 3.64 6.01 -10.53
CA ALA A 170 3.78 4.65 -10.00
C ALA A 170 3.16 4.47 -8.61
N GLU A 171 3.21 5.50 -7.74
CA GLU A 171 2.56 5.50 -6.42
C GLU A 171 1.03 5.50 -6.54
N MET A 172 0.48 6.26 -7.48
CA MET A 172 -0.98 6.26 -7.73
C MET A 172 -1.44 4.92 -8.29
N TRP A 173 -0.65 4.30 -9.17
CA TRP A 173 -0.95 2.97 -9.71
C TRP A 173 -0.82 1.88 -8.65
N SER A 174 0.16 1.95 -7.75
CA SER A 174 0.27 0.99 -6.64
C SER A 174 -0.93 1.12 -5.70
N PHE A 175 -1.29 2.35 -5.29
CA PHE A 175 -2.45 2.59 -4.44
C PHE A 175 -3.75 2.12 -5.10
N TRP A 176 -3.94 2.45 -6.39
CA TRP A 176 -5.11 2.01 -7.14
C TRP A 176 -5.15 0.48 -7.20
N THR A 177 -4.06 -0.18 -7.56
CA THR A 177 -4.02 -1.63 -7.74
C THR A 177 -4.31 -2.38 -6.45
N LEU A 178 -3.71 -1.95 -5.33
CA LEU A 178 -3.77 -2.68 -4.07
C LEU A 178 -5.10 -2.46 -3.33
N TYR A 179 -5.69 -1.27 -3.45
CA TYR A 179 -6.82 -0.88 -2.60
C TYR A 179 -8.08 -0.50 -3.38
N LEU A 180 -7.98 0.30 -4.45
CA LEU A 180 -9.15 0.76 -5.19
C LEU A 180 -9.66 -0.30 -6.18
N GLY A 181 -8.76 -0.91 -6.95
CA GLY A 181 -9.03 -1.89 -7.99
C GLY A 181 -9.86 -3.07 -7.49
N PRO A 182 -9.51 -3.73 -6.36
CA PRO A 182 -10.29 -4.86 -5.83
C PRO A 182 -11.73 -4.49 -5.50
N VAL A 183 -11.97 -3.23 -5.10
CA VAL A 183 -13.32 -2.72 -4.82
C VAL A 183 -14.04 -2.33 -6.11
N LEU A 184 -13.39 -1.53 -6.96
CA LEU A 184 -14.03 -0.91 -8.12
C LEU A 184 -14.26 -1.89 -9.28
N LEU A 185 -13.39 -2.89 -9.46
CA LEU A 185 -13.53 -3.94 -10.47
C LEU A 185 -14.47 -5.08 -10.03
N ARG A 186 -14.91 -5.07 -8.77
CA ARG A 186 -15.76 -6.12 -8.20
C ARG A 186 -17.05 -6.26 -8.99
N ARG A 187 -17.28 -7.47 -9.53
CA ARG A 187 -18.47 -7.82 -10.33
C ARG A 187 -18.63 -6.97 -11.61
N ARG A 188 -17.54 -6.42 -12.16
CA ARG A 188 -17.56 -5.64 -13.42
C ARG A 188 -17.26 -6.48 -14.65
N PHE A 189 -16.46 -7.52 -14.50
CA PHE A 189 -16.17 -8.46 -15.59
C PHE A 189 -17.34 -9.40 -15.84
N GLN A 190 -17.56 -9.77 -17.11
CA GLN A 190 -18.62 -10.70 -17.51
C GLN A 190 -18.46 -12.09 -16.87
N ARG A 191 -17.20 -12.55 -16.73
CA ARG A 191 -16.86 -13.81 -16.06
C ARG A 191 -16.02 -13.54 -14.82
N PRO A 192 -16.32 -14.18 -13.66
CA PRO A 192 -15.57 -13.96 -12.41
C PRO A 192 -14.08 -14.27 -12.49
N LYS A 193 -13.66 -15.17 -13.39
CA LYS A 193 -12.27 -15.63 -13.48
C LYS A 193 -11.25 -14.52 -13.74
N TYR A 194 -11.60 -13.46 -14.46
CA TYR A 194 -10.67 -12.35 -14.73
C TYR A 194 -10.47 -11.48 -13.49
N PHE A 195 -11.55 -11.22 -12.75
CA PHE A 195 -11.48 -10.54 -11.46
C PHE A 195 -10.65 -11.36 -10.46
N GLN A 196 -10.90 -12.68 -10.37
CA GLN A 196 -10.14 -13.57 -9.49
C GLN A 196 -8.66 -13.63 -9.88
N HIS A 197 -8.34 -13.61 -11.17
CA HIS A 197 -6.96 -13.53 -11.67
C HIS A 197 -6.28 -12.22 -11.23
N PHE A 198 -6.98 -11.09 -11.31
CA PHE A 198 -6.50 -9.81 -10.80
C PHE A 198 -6.32 -9.82 -9.27
N VAL A 199 -7.29 -10.33 -8.50
CA VAL A 199 -7.17 -10.38 -7.03
C VAL A 199 -6.01 -11.29 -6.59
N ARG A 200 -5.77 -12.42 -7.27
CA ARG A 200 -4.57 -13.25 -7.02
C ARG A 200 -3.28 -12.47 -7.21
N LEU A 201 -3.19 -11.60 -8.22
CA LEU A 201 -2.05 -10.70 -8.38
C LEU A 201 -1.91 -9.77 -7.17
N VAL A 202 -3.00 -9.12 -6.76
CA VAL A 202 -3.00 -8.18 -5.63
C VAL A 202 -2.51 -8.85 -4.34
N ARG A 203 -2.92 -10.09 -4.07
CA ARG A 203 -2.42 -10.88 -2.93
C ARG A 203 -0.90 -11.09 -3.00
N LEU A 204 -0.39 -11.55 -4.14
CA LEU A 204 1.06 -11.75 -4.33
C LEU A 204 1.85 -10.44 -4.17
N LEU A 205 1.32 -9.33 -4.68
CA LEU A 205 1.93 -8.02 -4.55
C LEU A 205 1.97 -7.55 -3.08
N ASN A 206 0.91 -7.80 -2.30
CA ASN A 206 0.90 -7.48 -0.87
C ASN A 206 1.98 -8.25 -0.10
N VAL A 207 2.18 -9.54 -0.39
CA VAL A 207 3.29 -10.33 0.19
C VAL A 207 4.64 -9.74 -0.21
N CYS A 208 4.84 -9.41 -1.49
CA CYS A 208 6.10 -8.82 -1.97
C CYS A 208 6.42 -7.47 -1.31
N LEU A 209 5.41 -6.71 -0.87
CA LEU A 209 5.54 -5.36 -0.30
C LEU A 209 5.72 -5.36 1.23
N GLN A 210 5.71 -6.52 1.88
CA GLN A 210 5.98 -6.59 3.32
C GLN A 210 7.40 -6.09 3.64
N PHE A 211 7.57 -5.51 4.83
CA PHE A 211 8.88 -5.07 5.32
C PHE A 211 9.82 -6.24 5.62
N GLU A 212 9.24 -7.36 6.04
CA GLU A 212 9.92 -8.63 6.34
C GLU A 212 9.14 -9.75 5.63
N ILE A 213 9.85 -10.68 5.02
CA ILE A 213 9.26 -11.78 4.24
C ILE A 213 9.96 -13.08 4.67
N THR A 214 9.16 -14.08 5.03
CA THR A 214 9.64 -15.42 5.43
C THR A 214 10.00 -16.28 4.21
N LYS A 215 10.75 -17.36 4.43
CA LYS A 215 11.11 -18.29 3.33
C LYS A 215 9.87 -19.00 2.76
N GLU A 216 8.91 -19.28 3.61
CA GLU A 216 7.62 -19.87 3.27
C GLU A 216 6.81 -18.93 2.37
N GLU A 217 6.77 -17.64 2.70
CA GLU A 217 6.16 -16.60 1.86
C GLU A 217 6.90 -16.42 0.53
N ILE A 218 8.24 -16.49 0.50
CA ILE A 218 9.01 -16.47 -0.76
C ILE A 218 8.61 -17.65 -1.66
N LYS A 219 8.42 -18.84 -1.08
CA LYS A 219 7.94 -20.02 -1.81
C LYS A 219 6.52 -19.81 -2.34
N GLU A 220 5.62 -19.23 -1.52
CA GLU A 220 4.27 -18.86 -1.96
C GLU A 220 4.31 -17.88 -3.14
N VAL A 221 5.16 -16.86 -3.07
CA VAL A 221 5.35 -15.89 -4.15
C VAL A 221 5.84 -16.58 -5.43
N ARG A 222 6.82 -17.48 -5.33
CA ARG A 222 7.35 -18.25 -6.47
C ARG A 222 6.25 -19.08 -7.15
N GLU A 223 5.57 -19.93 -6.39
CA GLU A 223 4.50 -20.79 -6.90
C GLU A 223 3.27 -19.99 -7.37
N GLY A 224 2.98 -18.88 -6.70
CA GLY A 224 1.91 -17.96 -7.03
C GLY A 224 2.12 -17.28 -8.36
N PHE A 225 3.29 -16.69 -8.62
CA PHE A 225 3.58 -16.06 -9.90
C PHE A 225 3.64 -17.07 -11.05
N ILE A 226 4.16 -18.28 -10.83
CA ILE A 226 4.11 -19.35 -11.84
C ILE A 226 2.67 -19.66 -12.25
N ARG A 227 1.79 -19.89 -11.28
CA ARG A 227 0.36 -20.14 -11.55
C ARG A 227 -0.29 -18.93 -12.24
N TRP A 228 0.00 -17.73 -11.76
CA TRP A 228 -0.56 -16.50 -12.30
C TRP A 228 -0.16 -16.26 -13.77
N VAL A 229 1.11 -16.51 -14.12
CA VAL A 229 1.63 -16.39 -15.49
C VAL A 229 1.02 -17.47 -16.40
N LYS A 230 0.86 -18.72 -15.92
CA LYS A 230 0.14 -19.77 -16.67
C LYS A 230 -1.29 -19.34 -17.00
N ASP A 231 -2.02 -18.81 -16.01
CA ASP A 231 -3.37 -18.29 -16.21
C ASP A 231 -3.38 -17.09 -17.16
N TYR A 232 -2.41 -16.18 -17.04
CA TYR A 232 -2.26 -15.03 -17.93
C TYR A 232 -2.07 -15.47 -19.39
N GLU A 233 -1.18 -16.44 -19.64
CA GLU A 233 -0.95 -16.96 -20.99
C GLU A 233 -2.20 -17.65 -21.55
N SER A 234 -2.98 -18.33 -20.71
CA SER A 234 -4.25 -18.93 -21.09
C SER A 234 -5.30 -17.87 -21.47
N ILE A 235 -5.44 -16.81 -20.67
CA ILE A 235 -6.45 -15.76 -20.86
C ILE A 235 -6.10 -14.84 -22.04
N TYR A 236 -4.88 -14.28 -22.07
CA TYR A 236 -4.54 -13.20 -22.98
C TYR A 236 -3.82 -13.70 -24.24
N TYR A 237 -2.85 -14.60 -24.10
CA TYR A 237 -2.08 -15.15 -25.24
C TYR A 237 -2.82 -16.29 -25.96
N GLN A 238 -3.58 -17.11 -25.23
CA GLN A 238 -4.45 -18.18 -25.75
C GLN A 238 -3.70 -19.24 -26.58
N LEU A 239 -2.39 -19.36 -26.40
CA LEU A 239 -1.52 -20.26 -27.16
C LEU A 239 -1.62 -20.04 -28.68
N LYS A 240 -1.89 -18.80 -29.10
CA LYS A 240 -2.07 -18.41 -30.49
C LYS A 240 -0.88 -17.58 -30.96
N PRO A 241 -0.09 -18.05 -31.96
CA PRO A 241 1.10 -17.33 -32.42
C PRO A 241 0.84 -15.87 -32.83
N GLU A 242 -0.30 -15.58 -33.44
CA GLU A 242 -0.74 -14.24 -33.82
C GLU A 242 -0.98 -13.30 -32.61
N ARG A 243 -1.16 -13.85 -31.41
CA ARG A 243 -1.36 -13.11 -30.15
C ARG A 243 -0.11 -13.02 -29.29
N VAL A 244 1.06 -13.43 -29.81
CA VAL A 244 2.30 -13.49 -29.02
C VAL A 244 2.72 -12.12 -28.46
N SER A 245 2.21 -11.02 -29.01
CA SER A 245 2.42 -9.67 -28.47
C SER A 245 1.89 -9.46 -27.04
N ALA A 246 1.02 -10.36 -26.58
CA ALA A 246 0.55 -10.46 -25.20
C ALA A 246 1.58 -11.05 -24.23
N CYS A 247 2.70 -11.63 -24.69
CA CYS A 247 3.77 -12.14 -23.83
C CYS A 247 5.02 -11.22 -23.85
N PRO A 248 4.94 -9.94 -23.45
CA PRO A 248 6.13 -9.11 -23.34
C PRO A 248 7.07 -9.65 -22.26
N VAL A 249 8.35 -9.24 -22.33
CA VAL A 249 9.37 -9.63 -21.34
C VAL A 249 8.97 -9.33 -19.90
N THR A 250 8.12 -8.32 -19.68
CA THR A 250 7.61 -7.96 -18.35
C THR A 250 6.74 -9.06 -17.73
N ILE A 251 6.03 -9.87 -18.53
CA ILE A 251 5.28 -11.02 -17.98
C ILE A 251 6.24 -12.12 -17.55
N HIS A 252 7.26 -12.40 -18.35
CA HIS A 252 8.30 -13.37 -17.98
C HIS A 252 9.09 -12.92 -16.74
N ALA A 253 9.38 -11.62 -16.62
CA ALA A 253 10.13 -11.06 -15.49
C ALA A 253 9.45 -11.31 -14.12
N LEU A 254 8.12 -11.51 -14.08
CA LEU A 254 7.41 -11.85 -12.85
C LEU A 254 7.90 -13.16 -12.21
N LEU A 255 8.36 -14.11 -13.03
CA LEU A 255 8.88 -15.40 -12.55
C LEU A 255 10.20 -15.27 -11.79
N HIS A 256 10.89 -14.11 -11.90
CA HIS A 256 12.16 -13.85 -11.22
C HIS A 256 12.00 -13.00 -9.95
N ILE A 257 10.76 -12.62 -9.57
CA ILE A 257 10.53 -11.78 -8.38
C ILE A 257 10.95 -12.50 -7.11
N ALA A 258 10.57 -13.77 -6.94
CA ALA A 258 10.95 -14.57 -5.77
C ALA A 258 12.46 -14.71 -5.63
N ASP A 259 13.17 -14.99 -6.74
CA ASP A 259 14.63 -15.10 -6.74
C ASP A 259 15.30 -13.75 -6.44
N SER A 260 14.70 -12.65 -6.89
CA SER A 260 15.17 -11.30 -6.59
C SER A 260 14.98 -10.98 -5.10
N ILE A 261 13.85 -11.38 -4.50
CA ILE A 261 13.61 -11.21 -3.06
C ILE A 261 14.60 -12.05 -2.24
N GLU A 262 14.88 -13.29 -2.66
CA GLU A 262 15.83 -14.17 -2.00
C GLU A 262 17.27 -13.60 -2.04
N ALA A 263 17.65 -12.94 -3.13
CA ALA A 263 18.99 -12.39 -3.32
C ALA A 263 19.19 -10.99 -2.70
N PHE A 264 18.16 -10.13 -2.68
CA PHE A 264 18.28 -8.71 -2.30
C PHE A 264 17.47 -8.32 -1.07
N GLY A 265 16.70 -9.25 -0.51
CA GLY A 265 15.69 -8.98 0.49
C GLY A 265 14.39 -8.44 -0.12
N PRO A 266 13.45 -7.99 0.72
CA PRO A 266 12.15 -7.50 0.28
C PRO A 266 12.25 -6.38 -0.75
N VAL A 267 11.19 -6.18 -1.54
CA VAL A 267 11.24 -5.30 -2.73
C VAL A 267 11.61 -3.85 -2.41
N TRP A 268 11.35 -3.40 -1.18
CA TRP A 268 11.71 -2.05 -0.72
C TRP A 268 13.23 -1.83 -0.66
N CYS A 269 14.03 -2.89 -0.63
CA CYS A 269 15.49 -2.82 -0.63
C CYS A 269 16.07 -2.44 -2.01
N TYR A 270 15.36 -2.66 -3.11
CA TYR A 270 15.90 -2.49 -4.46
C TYR A 270 14.96 -1.80 -5.47
N TRP A 271 13.73 -1.43 -5.08
CA TRP A 271 12.83 -0.65 -5.93
C TRP A 271 13.37 0.76 -6.25
N ALA A 272 12.96 1.31 -7.39
CA ALA A 272 13.45 2.60 -7.86
C ALA A 272 12.86 3.85 -7.16
N PHE A 273 11.86 3.73 -6.27
CA PHE A 273 11.22 4.91 -5.64
C PHE A 273 12.22 5.90 -4.98
N PRO A 274 13.20 5.45 -4.17
CA PRO A 274 14.19 6.35 -3.58
C PRO A 274 15.08 7.01 -4.64
N MET A 275 15.45 6.26 -5.69
CA MET A 275 16.27 6.76 -6.79
C MET A 275 15.52 7.84 -7.58
N GLU A 276 14.26 7.60 -7.95
CA GLU A 276 13.42 8.58 -8.63
C GLU A 276 13.22 9.85 -7.80
N ARG A 277 13.00 9.71 -6.48
CA ARG A 277 12.92 10.86 -5.57
C ARG A 277 14.22 11.65 -5.52
N TYR A 278 15.36 10.97 -5.51
CA TYR A 278 16.67 11.61 -5.55
C TYR A 278 16.89 12.35 -6.89
N CYS A 279 16.58 11.72 -8.02
CA CYS A 279 16.60 12.35 -9.34
C CYS A 279 15.68 13.59 -9.38
N GLY A 280 14.48 13.50 -8.79
CA GLY A 280 13.56 14.62 -8.65
C GLY A 280 14.13 15.78 -7.82
N LYS A 281 14.88 15.50 -6.75
CA LYS A 281 15.62 16.53 -5.98
C LYS A 281 16.68 17.23 -6.84
N LEU A 282 17.33 16.51 -7.74
CA LEU A 282 18.37 17.04 -8.62
C LEU A 282 17.83 17.87 -9.80
N GLN A 283 16.63 17.58 -10.30
CA GLN A 283 16.06 18.26 -11.46
C GLN A 283 16.02 19.80 -11.33
N PRO A 284 15.57 20.40 -10.22
CA PRO A 284 15.60 21.87 -10.04
C PRO A 284 17.00 22.49 -10.02
N ALA A 285 18.05 21.70 -9.81
CA ALA A 285 19.44 22.16 -9.82
C ALA A 285 19.99 22.39 -11.25
N LEU A 286 19.31 21.87 -12.28
CA LEU A 286 19.65 22.07 -13.68
C LEU A 286 19.23 23.48 -14.17
N ARG A 287 19.80 24.51 -13.56
CA ARG A 287 19.49 25.93 -13.85
C ARG A 287 20.19 26.46 -15.10
N SER A 288 21.30 25.84 -15.49
CA SER A 288 22.08 26.25 -16.67
C SER A 288 21.70 25.46 -17.91
N ARG A 289 21.19 26.15 -18.94
CA ARG A 289 20.93 25.55 -20.27
C ARG A 289 22.21 25.34 -21.08
N ARG A 290 23.28 26.09 -20.80
CA ARG A 290 24.56 26.02 -21.53
C ARG A 290 25.53 25.00 -20.95
N PHE A 291 25.53 24.86 -19.62
CA PHE A 291 26.43 23.94 -18.90
C PHE A 291 25.65 23.13 -17.84
N PRO A 292 24.69 22.29 -18.26
CA PRO A 292 23.82 21.56 -17.33
C PRO A 292 24.61 20.62 -16.41
N TYR A 293 25.59 19.90 -16.94
CA TYR A 293 26.37 18.92 -16.17
C TYR A 293 27.25 19.57 -15.10
N ALA A 294 27.95 20.66 -15.43
CA ALA A 294 28.78 21.38 -14.45
C ALA A 294 27.93 22.02 -13.34
N SER A 295 26.74 22.53 -13.69
CA SER A 295 25.78 23.06 -12.72
C SER A 295 25.29 21.97 -11.76
N LEU A 296 25.00 20.78 -12.30
CA LEU A 296 24.56 19.64 -11.51
C LEU A 296 25.67 19.11 -10.59
N ASP A 297 26.88 18.94 -11.12
CA ASP A 297 28.05 18.46 -10.38
C ASP A 297 28.32 19.37 -9.17
N ARG A 298 28.35 20.68 -9.39
CA ARG A 298 28.50 21.66 -8.32
C ARG A 298 27.41 21.55 -7.25
N TYR A 299 26.15 21.41 -7.66
CA TYR A 299 25.05 21.26 -6.71
C TYR A 299 25.19 19.98 -5.86
N VAL A 300 25.56 18.86 -6.48
CA VAL A 300 25.77 17.59 -5.77
C VAL A 300 26.91 17.71 -4.76
N VAL A 301 28.02 18.36 -5.14
CA VAL A 301 29.15 18.62 -4.24
C VAL A 301 28.72 19.50 -3.06
N GLU A 302 28.01 20.61 -3.31
CA GLU A 302 27.54 21.52 -2.28
C GLU A 302 26.53 20.83 -1.32
N ASP A 303 25.60 20.02 -1.83
CA ASP A 303 24.64 19.25 -1.01
C ASP A 303 25.34 18.18 -0.15
N ALA A 304 26.36 17.51 -0.69
CA ALA A 304 27.18 16.55 0.03
C ALA A 304 28.00 17.22 1.14
N GLN A 305 28.63 18.36 0.85
CA GLN A 305 29.38 19.15 1.84
C GLN A 305 28.48 19.63 2.98
N LEU A 306 27.29 20.13 2.66
CA LEU A 306 26.31 20.55 3.67
C LEU A 306 25.85 19.38 4.53
N THR A 307 25.63 18.21 3.92
CA THR A 307 25.29 16.98 4.64
C THR A 307 26.41 16.55 5.58
N GLN A 308 27.66 16.62 5.13
CA GLN A 308 28.82 16.32 5.97
C GLN A 308 28.91 17.26 7.18
N ILE A 309 28.76 18.57 6.98
CA ILE A 309 28.77 19.57 8.07
C ILE A 309 27.67 19.28 9.09
N LYS A 310 26.45 18.98 8.62
CA LYS A 310 25.33 18.61 9.50
C LYS A 310 25.67 17.44 10.41
N LEU A 311 26.31 16.41 9.88
CA LEU A 311 26.67 15.20 10.61
C LEU A 311 27.86 15.43 11.55
N THR A 312 28.95 16.03 11.07
CA THR A 312 30.18 16.19 11.87
C THR A 312 30.04 17.21 12.98
N SER A 313 29.20 18.22 12.79
CA SER A 313 28.99 19.30 13.76
C SER A 313 27.70 19.13 14.58
N ASN A 314 26.95 18.04 14.36
CA ASN A 314 25.64 17.79 14.97
C ASN A 314 24.66 18.97 14.79
N LEU A 315 24.69 19.63 13.62
CA LEU A 315 23.89 20.81 13.27
C LEU A 315 22.67 20.47 12.38
N ALA A 316 22.23 19.22 12.40
CA ALA A 316 21.18 18.75 11.51
C ALA A 316 19.85 19.49 11.72
N ALA A 317 19.52 19.84 12.96
CA ALA A 317 18.29 20.55 13.30
C ALA A 317 18.34 22.03 12.84
N GLU A 318 19.44 22.71 13.13
CA GLU A 318 19.71 24.12 12.84
C GLU A 318 19.79 24.38 11.33
N LEU A 319 20.48 23.48 10.62
CA LEU A 319 20.66 23.56 9.17
C LEU A 319 19.57 22.80 8.39
N SER A 320 18.52 22.32 9.07
CA SER A 320 17.38 21.71 8.38
C SER A 320 16.68 22.72 7.47
N LEU A 321 16.80 24.02 7.76
CA LEU A 321 16.12 25.14 7.08
C LEU A 321 14.60 24.92 6.91
N ARG A 322 14.05 23.96 7.67
CA ARG A 322 12.61 23.70 7.71
C ARG A 322 12.00 24.85 8.47
N ILE A 323 10.85 25.33 7.99
CA ILE A 323 10.02 26.25 8.78
C ILE A 323 9.83 25.55 10.14
N PRO A 324 10.19 26.19 11.27
CA PRO A 324 9.94 25.61 12.59
C PRO A 324 8.48 25.18 12.62
N ARG A 325 8.20 23.91 12.94
CA ARG A 325 6.82 23.45 13.14
C ARG A 325 6.27 24.28 14.30
N LYS A 326 5.67 25.44 14.01
CA LYS A 326 5.08 26.31 15.04
C LYS A 326 4.12 25.41 15.81
N ALA A 327 4.23 25.41 17.14
CA ALA A 327 3.23 24.79 17.97
C ALA A 327 1.87 25.34 17.52
N VAL A 328 0.99 24.47 17.00
CA VAL A 328 -0.37 24.84 16.65
C VAL A 328 -0.98 25.49 17.89
N PRO A 329 -1.35 26.78 17.84
CA PRO A 329 -1.88 27.46 19.02
C PRO A 329 -3.10 26.70 19.55
N GLY A 330 -3.11 26.43 20.86
CA GLY A 330 -4.19 25.69 21.52
C GLY A 330 -4.15 24.17 21.32
N MET A 331 -2.99 23.56 21.06
CA MET A 331 -2.83 22.11 21.20
C MET A 331 -2.80 21.69 22.67
N PHE A 332 -3.20 20.45 22.96
CA PHE A 332 -3.12 19.86 24.30
C PHE A 332 -2.47 18.47 24.24
N SER A 333 -1.54 18.22 25.15
CA SER A 333 -0.86 16.93 25.33
C SER A 333 -0.78 16.60 26.82
N HIS A 334 -0.88 15.32 27.18
CA HIS A 334 -0.85 14.88 28.58
C HIS A 334 0.09 13.68 28.76
N PRO A 335 0.88 13.60 29.84
CA PRO A 335 1.80 12.48 30.09
C PRO A 335 1.13 11.10 30.08
N SER A 336 -0.09 10.97 30.58
CA SER A 336 -0.88 9.72 30.55
C SER A 336 -1.26 9.25 29.14
N TYR A 337 -1.12 10.12 28.14
CA TYR A 337 -1.42 9.89 26.73
C TYR A 337 -0.25 10.38 25.85
N PRO A 338 0.96 9.78 25.98
CA PRO A 338 2.18 10.30 25.36
C PRO A 338 2.12 10.23 23.83
N THR A 339 1.29 9.33 23.28
CA THR A 339 1.10 9.14 21.85
C THR A 339 0.00 10.01 21.25
N CYS A 340 -0.68 10.88 22.03
CA CYS A 340 -1.84 11.64 21.57
C CYS A 340 -1.67 13.15 21.80
N ILE A 341 -1.88 13.92 20.72
CA ILE A 341 -1.94 15.38 20.77
C ILE A 341 -3.31 15.84 20.29
N LEU A 342 -4.08 16.51 21.14
CA LEU A 342 -5.36 17.11 20.77
C LEU A 342 -5.12 18.44 20.04
N LEU A 343 -5.89 18.66 18.97
CA LEU A 343 -5.73 19.82 18.08
C LEU A 343 -7.07 20.56 17.90
N PRO A 344 -7.04 21.90 17.73
CA PRO A 344 -8.25 22.70 17.53
C PRO A 344 -9.12 22.28 16.33
N PRO A 345 -10.42 22.63 16.34
CA PRO A 345 -11.11 23.46 17.35
C PRO A 345 -11.34 22.74 18.68
N HIS A 346 -11.44 23.49 19.79
CA HIS A 346 -11.89 22.94 21.07
C HIS A 346 -12.95 23.86 21.67
N VAL A 347 -13.93 23.27 22.37
CA VAL A 347 -15.00 24.01 23.06
C VAL A 347 -15.25 23.34 24.41
N ARG A 348 -15.46 24.16 25.44
CA ARG A 348 -15.93 23.71 26.76
C ARG A 348 -17.45 23.60 26.75
N GLU A 349 -17.95 22.54 26.15
CA GLU A 349 -19.39 22.27 26.00
C GLU A 349 -19.71 20.85 26.46
N ARG A 350 -20.62 20.73 27.43
CA ARG A 350 -21.08 19.42 27.90
C ARG A 350 -21.89 18.72 26.81
N PRO A 351 -21.63 17.42 26.56
CA PRO A 351 -22.41 16.67 25.59
C PRO A 351 -23.84 16.43 26.07
N PRO A 352 -24.77 16.09 25.16
CA PRO A 352 -26.14 15.76 25.52
C PRO A 352 -26.22 14.53 26.44
N SER A 353 -27.33 14.39 27.17
CA SER A 353 -27.52 13.39 28.22
C SER A 353 -27.30 11.94 27.78
N ASN A 354 -27.60 11.62 26.51
CA ASN A 354 -27.36 10.29 25.94
C ASN A 354 -25.85 9.95 25.89
N LEU A 355 -25.02 10.88 25.42
CA LEU A 355 -23.58 10.74 25.36
C LEU A 355 -22.95 10.76 26.75
N ILE A 356 -23.46 11.58 27.68
CA ILE A 356 -23.03 11.53 29.08
C ILE A 356 -23.29 10.16 29.70
N ASN A 357 -24.46 9.55 29.47
CA ASN A 357 -24.74 8.21 29.98
C ASN A 357 -23.79 7.16 29.39
N ASN A 358 -23.46 7.26 28.10
CA ASN A 358 -22.50 6.36 27.45
C ASN A 358 -21.07 6.57 27.97
N ILE A 359 -20.65 7.82 28.20
CA ILE A 359 -19.36 8.15 28.83
C ILE A 359 -19.30 7.56 30.24
N CYS A 360 -20.37 7.73 31.02
CA CYS A 360 -20.45 7.19 32.37
C CYS A 360 -20.38 5.65 32.37
N ALA A 361 -21.01 4.99 31.39
CA ALA A 361 -20.92 3.54 31.23
C ALA A 361 -19.49 3.10 30.87
N ALA A 362 -18.84 3.77 29.91
CA ALA A 362 -17.47 3.43 29.51
C ALA A 362 -16.47 3.61 30.65
N LEU A 363 -16.59 4.69 31.43
CA LEU A 363 -15.76 4.91 32.62
C LEU A 363 -16.02 3.88 33.72
N ALA A 364 -17.27 3.47 33.91
CA ALA A 364 -17.63 2.43 34.86
C ALA A 364 -17.04 1.07 34.47
N THR A 365 -17.09 0.72 33.18
CA THR A 365 -16.44 -0.49 32.64
C THR A 365 -14.92 -0.45 32.80
N ARG A 366 -14.29 0.70 32.51
CA ARG A 366 -12.83 0.87 32.68
C ARG A 366 -12.39 0.62 34.12
N ALA A 367 -13.15 1.11 35.08
CA ALA A 367 -12.82 1.02 36.50
C ALA A 367 -13.36 -0.26 37.18
N ASP A 368 -14.05 -1.14 36.44
CA ASP A 368 -14.78 -2.31 36.97
C ASP A 368 -15.71 -1.97 38.16
N VAL A 369 -16.45 -0.86 38.04
CA VAL A 369 -17.37 -0.37 39.09
C VAL A 369 -18.78 -0.12 38.56
N LYS A 370 -19.74 0.13 39.47
CA LYS A 370 -21.11 0.46 39.07
C LYS A 370 -21.21 1.88 38.55
N ILE A 371 -22.03 2.09 37.51
CA ILE A 371 -22.34 3.41 36.92
C ILE A 371 -22.75 4.44 37.98
N THR A 372 -23.47 4.02 39.03
CA THR A 372 -23.92 4.88 40.13
C THR A 372 -22.77 5.51 40.93
N GLN A 373 -21.59 4.87 40.96
CA GLN A 373 -20.41 5.38 41.66
C GLN A 373 -19.68 6.45 40.83
N ILE A 374 -19.68 6.33 39.50
CA ILE A 374 -19.00 7.28 38.59
C ILE A 374 -19.85 8.53 38.32
N ARG A 375 -21.17 8.38 38.25
CA ARG A 375 -22.09 9.45 37.84
C ARG A 375 -21.92 10.77 38.60
N PRO A 376 -21.76 10.80 39.94
CA PRO A 376 -21.58 12.04 40.69
C PRO A 376 -20.27 12.76 40.33
N PHE A 377 -19.19 12.01 40.11
CA PHE A 377 -17.90 12.58 39.71
C PHE A 377 -17.97 13.17 38.29
N LEU A 378 -18.58 12.45 37.35
CA LEU A 378 -18.75 12.96 35.98
C LEU A 378 -19.63 14.22 35.90
N GLN A 379 -20.61 14.37 36.81
CA GLN A 379 -21.43 15.57 36.92
C GLN A 379 -20.66 16.81 37.39
N ARG A 380 -19.52 16.64 38.07
CA ARG A 380 -18.65 17.72 38.54
C ARG A 380 -17.42 17.92 37.67
N ALA A 381 -17.03 16.91 36.90
CA ALA A 381 -15.92 16.97 35.96
C ALA A 381 -16.07 18.07 34.89
N GLU A 382 -14.95 18.67 34.49
CA GLU A 382 -14.85 19.53 33.32
C GLU A 382 -14.75 18.64 32.07
N ILE A 383 -15.63 18.87 31.09
CA ILE A 383 -15.63 18.12 29.82
C ILE A 383 -15.40 19.10 28.69
N GLU A 384 -14.32 18.88 27.94
CA GLU A 384 -14.01 19.61 26.72
C GLU A 384 -14.22 18.71 25.50
N GLN A 385 -14.68 19.31 24.40
CA GLN A 385 -14.81 18.65 23.12
C GLN A 385 -13.74 19.16 22.16
N TRP A 386 -13.03 18.24 21.54
CA TRP A 386 -11.95 18.51 20.61
C TRP A 386 -12.32 18.08 19.19
N GLY A 387 -11.88 18.85 18.20
CA GLY A 387 -12.18 18.60 16.80
C GLY A 387 -11.21 17.60 16.15
N LYS A 388 -10.00 17.45 16.69
CA LYS A 388 -8.96 16.62 16.10
C LYS A 388 -8.05 16.01 17.16
N VAL A 389 -7.50 14.84 16.84
CA VAL A 389 -6.43 14.20 17.60
C VAL A 389 -5.38 13.69 16.63
N ARG A 390 -4.11 13.91 16.95
CA ARG A 390 -2.96 13.42 16.20
C ARG A 390 -2.26 12.36 17.02
N ARG A 391 -2.01 11.20 16.41
CA ARG A 391 -1.08 10.20 16.95
C ARG A 391 0.36 10.60 16.66
N VAL A 392 1.25 10.35 17.61
CA VAL A 392 2.69 10.67 17.51
C VAL A 392 3.60 9.49 17.84
N ASP A 393 3.09 8.27 17.63
CA ASP A 393 3.87 7.03 17.68
C ASP A 393 4.93 6.92 16.56
N SER A 394 4.82 7.76 15.52
CA SER A 394 5.79 7.88 14.43
C SER A 394 5.96 9.34 13.99
N GLU A 395 7.02 9.64 13.22
CA GLU A 395 7.27 10.99 12.68
C GLU A 395 6.12 11.51 11.78
N GLU A 396 5.30 10.59 11.24
CA GLU A 396 4.21 10.81 10.29
C GLU A 396 2.83 10.33 10.82
N GLY A 397 2.63 10.34 12.14
CA GLY A 397 1.40 9.79 12.74
C GLY A 397 0.08 10.41 12.23
N ASP A 398 -0.97 9.59 12.24
CA ASP A 398 -2.28 9.93 11.69
C ASP A 398 -2.96 11.08 12.47
N THR A 399 -3.65 11.98 11.75
CA THR A 399 -4.49 13.04 12.36
C THR A 399 -5.96 12.76 12.10
N PHE A 400 -6.65 12.28 13.12
CA PHE A 400 -8.08 11.98 13.12
C PHE A 400 -8.92 13.26 13.28
N ARG A 401 -10.10 13.28 12.66
CA ARG A 401 -11.06 14.39 12.73
C ARG A 401 -12.39 13.92 13.30
N ALA A 402 -12.93 14.66 14.26
CA ALA A 402 -14.27 14.44 14.78
C ALA A 402 -15.30 15.01 13.80
N SER A 403 -16.19 14.16 13.26
CA SER A 403 -17.16 14.57 12.23
C SER A 403 -18.16 15.61 12.74
N SER A 404 -18.46 15.63 14.04
CA SER A 404 -19.40 16.60 14.63
C SER A 404 -18.91 18.05 14.67
N ARG A 405 -17.58 18.29 14.65
CA ARG A 405 -17.01 19.61 14.98
C ARG A 405 -16.06 20.17 13.93
N THR A 406 -15.77 19.44 12.86
CA THR A 406 -14.96 19.96 11.76
C THR A 406 -15.84 20.30 10.57
N THR A 407 -15.90 21.59 10.21
CA THR A 407 -16.45 21.99 8.91
C THR A 407 -15.57 21.38 7.82
N VAL A 408 -16.16 20.55 6.96
CA VAL A 408 -15.50 20.05 5.75
C VAL A 408 -15.28 21.27 4.85
N ARG A 409 -14.02 21.65 4.64
CA ARG A 409 -13.68 22.59 3.56
C ARG A 409 -13.80 21.83 2.24
N ASP A 410 -14.15 22.52 1.16
CA ASP A 410 -14.32 21.92 -0.17
C ASP A 410 -13.07 21.16 -0.65
N ASP A 411 -11.88 21.55 -0.17
CA ASP A 411 -10.59 20.93 -0.49
C ASP A 411 -10.19 19.78 0.46
N SER A 412 -10.99 19.51 1.50
CA SER A 412 -10.60 18.60 2.57
C SER A 412 -11.08 17.17 2.34
N ARG A 413 -10.19 16.21 2.63
CA ARG A 413 -10.53 14.78 2.61
C ARG A 413 -11.18 14.38 3.93
N ASN A 414 -12.13 13.46 3.87
CA ASN A 414 -12.72 12.85 5.05
C ASN A 414 -11.67 11.99 5.77
N ALA A 415 -11.36 12.39 7.00
CA ALA A 415 -10.45 11.69 7.91
C ALA A 415 -11.14 11.42 9.27
N SER A 416 -12.45 11.14 9.25
CA SER A 416 -13.23 10.77 10.43
C SER A 416 -13.32 9.27 10.65
N PHE A 417 -13.00 8.44 9.67
CA PHE A 417 -13.11 6.99 9.82
C PHE A 417 -11.83 6.38 10.38
N VAL A 418 -12.01 5.52 11.38
CA VAL A 418 -10.91 4.93 12.16
C VAL A 418 -11.10 3.43 12.37
N ARG A 419 -9.98 2.72 12.49
CA ARG A 419 -9.90 1.39 13.10
C ARG A 419 -9.64 1.55 14.59
N TYR A 420 -10.36 0.79 15.40
CA TYR A 420 -10.20 0.78 16.85
C TYR A 420 -10.44 -0.61 17.40
N GLU A 421 -9.87 -0.90 18.57
CA GLU A 421 -9.97 -2.19 19.21
C GLU A 421 -10.71 -2.05 20.55
N LEU A 422 -11.57 -3.03 20.85
CA LEU A 422 -12.33 -3.08 22.09
C LEU A 422 -12.37 -4.50 22.64
N TYR A 423 -12.30 -4.60 23.97
CA TYR A 423 -12.58 -5.84 24.67
C TYR A 423 -14.09 -6.09 24.68
N VAL A 424 -14.51 -7.21 24.11
CA VAL A 424 -15.91 -7.64 24.01
C VAL A 424 -16.10 -8.90 24.84
N ASP A 425 -17.15 -8.95 25.65
CA ASP A 425 -17.52 -10.17 26.36
C ASP A 425 -18.11 -11.20 25.39
N ILE A 426 -17.36 -12.26 25.08
CA ILE A 426 -17.82 -13.33 24.19
C ILE A 426 -18.98 -14.14 24.80
N HIS A 427 -19.28 -13.93 26.08
CA HIS A 427 -20.39 -14.53 26.80
C HIS A 427 -21.55 -13.57 27.06
N GLU A 428 -21.59 -12.38 26.41
CA GLU A 428 -22.66 -11.38 26.59
C GLU A 428 -24.07 -11.98 26.41
N ARG A 429 -24.24 -12.89 25.43
CA ARG A 429 -25.51 -13.59 25.18
C ARG A 429 -25.86 -14.65 26.23
N HIS A 430 -24.90 -15.07 27.04
CA HIS A 430 -24.99 -16.10 28.07
C HIS A 430 -24.75 -15.50 29.47
N LYS A 431 -25.66 -14.63 29.92
CA LYS A 431 -25.59 -13.84 31.17
C LYS A 431 -25.26 -14.59 32.47
N ARG A 432 -25.29 -15.93 32.48
CA ARG A 432 -24.95 -16.78 33.64
C ARG A 432 -23.50 -17.26 33.65
N ARG A 433 -22.76 -17.07 32.56
CA ARG A 433 -21.33 -17.39 32.49
C ARG A 433 -20.52 -16.19 32.96
N LYS A 434 -19.36 -16.46 33.55
CA LYS A 434 -18.39 -15.41 33.89
C LYS A 434 -18.00 -14.69 32.58
N PRO A 435 -17.98 -13.35 32.55
CA PRO A 435 -17.54 -12.60 31.37
C PRO A 435 -16.17 -13.08 30.92
N LYS A 436 -16.01 -13.30 29.61
CA LYS A 436 -14.70 -13.54 29.01
C LYS A 436 -14.49 -12.49 27.93
N TYR A 437 -13.56 -11.58 28.20
CA TYR A 437 -13.26 -10.49 27.30
C TYR A 437 -12.26 -10.93 26.24
N GLU A 438 -12.56 -10.65 24.99
CA GLU A 438 -11.67 -10.85 23.85
C GLU A 438 -11.52 -9.53 23.11
N LEU A 439 -10.27 -9.18 22.77
CA LEU A 439 -9.97 -7.97 22.01
C LEU A 439 -10.44 -8.18 20.56
N GLN A 440 -11.35 -7.34 20.10
CA GLN A 440 -11.88 -7.39 18.74
C GLN A 440 -11.62 -6.08 18.00
N THR A 441 -11.35 -6.17 16.70
CA THR A 441 -11.17 -5.03 15.81
C THR A 441 -12.51 -4.54 15.28
N PHE A 442 -12.69 -3.23 15.32
CA PHE A 442 -13.86 -2.52 14.81
C PHE A 442 -13.48 -1.36 13.91
N TYR A 443 -14.42 -0.97 13.07
CA TYR A 443 -14.32 0.20 12.20
C TYR A 443 -15.49 1.13 12.45
N GLY A 444 -15.29 2.44 12.28
CA GLY A 444 -16.34 3.40 12.57
C GLY A 444 -15.97 4.84 12.29
N GLU A 445 -16.97 5.71 12.33
CA GLU A 445 -16.80 7.14 12.21
C GLU A 445 -16.59 7.78 13.59
N LEU A 446 -15.44 8.41 13.79
CA LEU A 446 -15.15 9.25 14.95
C LEU A 446 -16.05 10.49 14.93
N GLN A 447 -17.06 10.49 15.78
CA GLN A 447 -18.03 11.58 15.88
C GLN A 447 -17.55 12.68 16.84
N HIS A 448 -17.03 12.30 18.00
CA HIS A 448 -16.60 13.24 19.04
C HIS A 448 -15.30 12.79 19.71
N ILE A 449 -14.50 13.76 20.16
CA ILE A 449 -13.35 13.54 21.05
C ILE A 449 -13.63 14.33 22.33
N PHE A 450 -13.62 13.65 23.46
CA PHE A 450 -13.85 14.23 24.78
C PHE A 450 -12.57 14.20 25.60
N LEU A 451 -12.22 15.34 26.20
CA LEU A 451 -11.24 15.44 27.27
C LEU A 451 -12.01 15.65 28.57
N VAL A 452 -11.99 14.65 29.45
CA VAL A 452 -12.65 14.71 30.76
C VAL A 452 -11.57 14.94 31.82
N LYS A 453 -11.72 16.01 32.60
CA LYS A 453 -10.79 16.37 33.67
C LYS A 453 -11.45 16.15 35.02
N PHE A 454 -10.81 15.37 35.88
CA PHE A 454 -11.27 15.09 37.23
C PHE A 454 -10.43 15.88 38.24
N GLU A 455 -11.09 16.67 39.08
CA GLU A 455 -10.42 17.47 40.14
C GLU A 455 -10.44 16.75 41.51
N GLU A 456 -11.27 15.72 41.66
CA GLU A 456 -11.44 15.00 42.92
C GLU A 456 -10.51 13.78 42.99
N ALA A 457 -9.59 13.74 43.95
CA ALA A 457 -8.70 12.59 44.18
C ALA A 457 -9.46 11.26 44.41
N ALA A 458 -10.69 11.31 44.93
CA ALA A 458 -11.55 10.14 45.06
C ALA A 458 -11.96 9.58 43.69
N ALA A 459 -12.19 10.44 42.70
CA ALA A 459 -12.48 10.03 41.32
C ALA A 459 -11.23 9.45 40.65
N CYS A 460 -10.06 10.07 40.86
CA CYS A 460 -8.79 9.59 40.33
C CYS A 460 -8.46 8.18 40.81
N ARG A 461 -8.55 7.95 42.13
CA ARG A 461 -8.36 6.61 42.73
C ARG A 461 -9.35 5.58 42.22
N LEU A 462 -10.62 5.97 42.05
CA LEU A 462 -11.66 5.07 41.54
C LEU A 462 -11.41 4.69 40.07
N LEU A 463 -10.86 5.60 39.27
CA LEU A 463 -10.59 5.40 37.84
C LEU A 463 -9.17 4.83 37.56
N GLY A 464 -8.37 4.60 38.59
CA GLY A 464 -6.98 4.15 38.48
C GLY A 464 -6.09 5.17 37.76
N LEU A 465 -6.36 6.47 37.94
CA LEU A 465 -5.58 7.56 37.36
C LEU A 465 -4.47 8.01 38.32
N PRO A 466 -3.29 8.44 37.81
CA PRO A 466 -2.16 8.85 38.64
C PRO A 466 -2.45 10.17 39.38
N ASP A 467 -2.47 10.15 40.73
CA ASP A 467 -2.83 11.24 41.67
C ASP A 467 -1.97 12.55 41.53
N GLU A 468 -1.92 13.14 40.34
CA GLU A 468 -1.32 14.44 40.00
C GLU A 468 -2.42 15.50 39.84
N GLU A 469 -2.06 16.79 39.97
CA GLU A 469 -2.99 17.92 40.21
C GLU A 469 -4.19 18.07 39.24
N LYS A 470 -4.22 17.39 38.08
CA LYS A 470 -5.36 17.34 37.13
C LYS A 470 -5.35 16.07 36.27
N ASP A 471 -5.89 14.97 36.79
CA ASP A 471 -6.02 13.74 36.00
C ASP A 471 -7.04 13.86 34.87
N VAL A 472 -6.68 13.33 33.71
CA VAL A 472 -7.49 13.41 32.49
C VAL A 472 -7.76 12.05 31.89
N VAL A 473 -8.93 11.92 31.27
CA VAL A 473 -9.29 10.79 30.41
C VAL A 473 -9.71 11.32 29.05
N ILE A 474 -9.07 10.81 28.00
CA ILE A 474 -9.41 11.16 26.61
C ILE A 474 -10.25 10.02 26.02
N LEU A 475 -11.49 10.34 25.64
CA LEU A 475 -12.45 9.39 25.08
C LEU A 475 -12.82 9.75 23.65
N ALA A 476 -13.02 8.73 22.82
CA ALA A 476 -13.52 8.85 21.46
C ALA A 476 -14.94 8.26 21.39
N ALA A 477 -15.89 9.02 20.84
CA ALA A 477 -17.20 8.52 20.47
C ALA A 477 -17.21 8.12 19.00
N ILE A 478 -17.37 6.83 18.74
CA ILE A 478 -17.25 6.25 17.41
C ILE A 478 -18.56 5.59 17.03
N LYS A 479 -19.16 6.01 15.92
CA LYS A 479 -20.31 5.34 15.32
C LYS A 479 -19.80 4.10 14.57
N SER A 480 -20.05 2.91 15.09
CA SER A 480 -19.52 1.67 14.51
C SER A 480 -20.10 1.41 13.11
N CYS A 481 -19.32 0.71 12.28
CA CYS A 481 -19.78 0.12 11.03
C CYS A 481 -20.17 -1.33 11.30
N VAL A 482 -21.37 -1.74 10.86
CA VAL A 482 -21.76 -3.15 10.89
C VAL A 482 -21.21 -3.78 9.62
N LEU A 483 -20.16 -4.58 9.76
CA LEU A 483 -19.53 -5.24 8.63
C LEU A 483 -20.49 -6.24 7.98
N ASP A 484 -20.57 -6.19 6.66
CA ASP A 484 -21.25 -7.19 5.85
C ASP A 484 -20.40 -8.49 5.85
N ALA A 485 -20.99 -9.60 5.39
CA ALA A 485 -20.25 -10.85 5.26
C ALA A 485 -19.08 -10.70 4.27
N ASP A 486 -17.95 -11.34 4.60
CA ASP A 486 -16.75 -11.30 3.78
C ASP A 486 -17.02 -11.82 2.35
N ASP A 487 -16.39 -11.18 1.36
CA ASP A 487 -16.45 -11.63 -0.02
C ASP A 487 -15.36 -12.70 -0.24
N PRO A 488 -15.71 -13.97 -0.55
CA PRO A 488 -14.71 -15.03 -0.72
C PRO A 488 -13.71 -14.74 -1.83
N ASN A 489 -14.06 -13.89 -2.81
CA ASN A 489 -13.14 -13.51 -3.88
C ASN A 489 -12.06 -12.55 -3.40
N LEU A 490 -12.26 -11.87 -2.27
CA LEU A 490 -11.35 -10.89 -1.67
C LEU A 490 -10.68 -11.43 -0.40
N ASP A 491 -10.86 -12.71 -0.08
CA ASP A 491 -10.23 -13.37 1.06
C ASP A 491 -8.71 -13.09 1.11
N GLY A 492 -8.12 -12.92 2.28
CA GLY A 492 -6.71 -12.53 2.44
C GLY A 492 -6.37 -11.09 2.00
N LEU A 493 -7.34 -10.25 1.63
CA LEU A 493 -7.17 -8.80 1.52
C LEU A 493 -7.89 -8.10 2.68
N ASP A 494 -7.26 -7.08 3.26
CA ASP A 494 -7.81 -6.29 4.37
C ASP A 494 -8.81 -5.23 3.86
N ILE A 495 -9.88 -5.72 3.22
CA ILE A 495 -10.95 -4.92 2.60
C ILE A 495 -12.28 -5.41 3.15
N HIS A 496 -12.92 -4.57 3.97
CA HIS A 496 -14.19 -4.90 4.61
C HIS A 496 -15.34 -4.08 4.03
N PHE A 497 -16.51 -4.67 3.89
CA PHE A 497 -17.70 -3.97 3.38
C PHE A 497 -18.67 -3.65 4.51
N TYR A 498 -19.37 -2.53 4.41
CA TYR A 498 -20.48 -2.21 5.30
C TYR A 498 -21.56 -1.42 4.58
N SER A 499 -22.81 -1.72 4.93
CA SER A 499 -24.01 -1.04 4.42
C SER A 499 -24.75 -0.26 5.50
N LYS A 500 -24.50 -0.55 6.78
CA LYS A 500 -25.24 0.01 7.93
C LYS A 500 -24.31 0.50 9.02
N SER A 501 -24.71 1.59 9.68
CA SER A 501 -24.07 2.06 10.91
C SER A 501 -24.66 1.35 12.13
N GLY A 502 -23.79 0.96 13.06
CA GLY A 502 -24.14 0.31 14.32
C GLY A 502 -24.34 1.28 15.49
N SER A 503 -24.12 0.80 16.71
CA SER A 503 -24.14 1.60 17.94
C SER A 503 -22.96 2.56 18.05
N THR A 504 -23.12 3.61 18.86
CA THR A 504 -21.99 4.49 19.21
C THR A 504 -21.21 3.86 20.35
N HIS A 505 -19.94 3.56 20.11
CA HIS A 505 -19.00 3.09 21.13
C HIS A 505 -18.28 4.30 21.74
N ILE A 506 -18.13 4.32 23.06
CA ILE A 506 -17.27 5.26 23.76
C ILE A 506 -16.03 4.48 24.18
N VAL A 507 -14.89 4.85 23.63
CA VAL A 507 -13.63 4.12 23.80
C VAL A 507 -12.56 5.06 24.35
N ASP A 508 -11.62 4.54 25.12
CA ASP A 508 -10.41 5.29 25.42
C ASP A 508 -9.65 5.54 24.12
N ILE A 509 -9.11 6.75 23.94
CA ILE A 509 -8.42 7.12 22.70
C ILE A 509 -7.24 6.21 22.36
N LYS A 510 -6.63 5.53 23.35
CA LYS A 510 -5.58 4.52 23.15
C LYS A 510 -6.07 3.33 22.32
N GLY A 511 -7.36 3.03 22.39
CA GLY A 511 -8.01 1.98 21.58
C GLY A 511 -8.15 2.36 20.11
N VAL A 512 -8.07 3.64 19.75
CA VAL A 512 -8.08 4.11 18.35
C VAL A 512 -6.69 3.94 17.75
N GLN A 513 -6.59 3.15 16.69
CA GLN A 513 -5.32 2.72 16.10
C GLN A 513 -4.90 3.64 14.94
N CYS A 514 -5.68 3.65 13.86
CA CYS A 514 -5.27 4.28 12.60
C CYS A 514 -6.49 4.80 11.80
N LEU A 515 -6.20 5.67 10.83
CA LEU A 515 -7.19 6.15 9.87
C LEU A 515 -7.48 5.08 8.83
N VAL A 516 -8.75 4.89 8.50
CA VAL A 516 -9.17 4.01 7.40
C VAL A 516 -9.77 4.81 6.26
N GLY A 517 -9.43 4.40 5.04
CA GLY A 517 -10.04 4.94 3.82
C GLY A 517 -11.42 4.33 3.59
N ARG A 518 -12.26 5.04 2.82
CA ARG A 518 -13.51 4.46 2.29
C ARG A 518 -13.63 4.63 0.80
N VAL A 519 -14.26 3.65 0.15
CA VAL A 519 -14.62 3.67 -1.27
C VAL A 519 -16.08 3.28 -1.41
N LYS A 520 -16.82 4.01 -2.23
CA LYS A 520 -18.24 3.71 -2.48
C LYS A 520 -18.37 2.50 -3.40
N ASP A 521 -19.07 1.45 -2.96
CA ASP A 521 -19.38 0.28 -3.80
C ASP A 521 -20.76 0.42 -4.45
N GLY A 522 -20.86 1.36 -5.39
CA GLY A 522 -22.14 1.71 -6.03
C GLY A 522 -23.23 2.04 -5.00
N ASP A 523 -24.39 1.41 -5.13
CA ASP A 523 -25.53 1.61 -4.21
C ASP A 523 -25.58 0.59 -3.06
N ARG A 524 -24.60 -0.31 -2.96
CA ARG A 524 -24.59 -1.41 -1.98
C ARG A 524 -24.05 -1.00 -0.61
N GLY A 525 -23.30 0.10 -0.56
CA GLY A 525 -22.66 0.59 0.66
C GLY A 525 -21.24 1.07 0.38
N TRP A 526 -20.34 0.72 1.29
CA TRP A 526 -18.97 1.21 1.30
C TRP A 526 -18.00 0.07 1.56
N ALA A 527 -16.82 0.16 0.95
CA ALA A 527 -15.65 -0.62 1.32
C ALA A 527 -14.75 0.23 2.22
N LEU A 528 -14.25 -0.37 3.29
CA LEU A 528 -13.22 0.15 4.17
C LEU A 528 -11.86 -0.36 3.66
N ILE A 529 -10.91 0.56 3.53
CA ILE A 529 -9.53 0.26 3.17
C ILE A 529 -8.69 0.49 4.41
N ASP A 530 -8.13 -0.59 4.95
CA ASP A 530 -7.12 -0.53 5.99
C ASP A 530 -5.72 -0.75 5.37
N ARG A 531 -4.79 0.15 5.67
CA ARG A 531 -3.38 0.05 5.25
C ARG A 531 -2.45 -0.41 6.37
N SER A 532 -2.97 -0.55 7.58
CA SER A 532 -2.15 -0.72 8.77
C SER A 532 -1.66 -2.14 8.99
N GLY A 533 -2.30 -3.13 8.34
CA GLY A 533 -1.91 -4.52 8.38
C GLY A 533 -1.75 -5.05 9.81
N SER A 534 -0.75 -5.91 10.03
CA SER A 534 -0.44 -6.52 11.33
C SER A 534 0.29 -5.59 12.33
N LEU A 535 0.67 -4.38 11.89
CA LEU A 535 1.46 -3.41 12.66
C LEU A 535 0.60 -2.44 13.49
N ALA A 536 -0.69 -2.28 13.17
CA ALA A 536 -1.62 -1.60 14.07
C ALA A 536 -2.07 -2.55 15.19
N ARG A 537 -1.55 -2.35 16.40
CA ARG A 537 -2.00 -3.04 17.61
C ARG A 537 -2.24 -2.04 18.73
N ALA A 538 -3.32 -2.22 19.49
CA ALA A 538 -3.49 -1.50 20.73
C ALA A 538 -2.33 -1.81 21.69
N ILE A 539 -1.70 -0.76 22.23
CA ILE A 539 -0.79 -0.90 23.36
C ILE A 539 -1.68 -1.11 24.60
N ALA A 540 -1.81 -2.36 25.04
CA ALA A 540 -2.41 -2.66 26.33
C ALA A 540 -1.48 -2.15 27.44
N LEU A 541 -2.04 -1.52 28.46
CA LEU A 541 -1.38 -1.45 29.76
C LEU A 541 -1.59 -2.84 30.37
N GLU A 542 -0.51 -3.58 30.62
CA GLU A 542 -0.57 -4.86 31.33
C GLU A 542 -1.33 -4.66 32.65
N ASP A 543 -2.29 -5.54 32.92
CA ASP A 543 -3.00 -5.58 34.19
C ASP A 543 -2.01 -6.10 35.25
N PRO A 544 -1.65 -5.31 36.28
CA PRO A 544 -0.64 -5.72 37.28
C PRO A 544 -1.06 -6.91 38.14
N ASN A 545 -2.23 -7.52 37.88
CA ASN A 545 -2.77 -8.66 38.61
C ASN A 545 -2.75 -9.99 37.83
N GLU A 546 -2.18 -10.06 36.62
CA GLU A 546 -1.88 -11.35 35.97
C GLU A 546 -0.39 -11.68 36.11
N GLY A 547 -0.05 -12.20 37.30
CA GLY A 547 1.21 -12.90 37.60
C GLY A 547 0.92 -14.25 38.23
#